data_AF-A0A090MUH2-F1
#
_entry.id   AF-A0A090MUH2-F1
#
_cell.length_a   1.000
_cell.length_b   1.000
_cell.length_c   1.000
_cell.angle_alpha   90.00
_cell.angle_beta   90.00
_cell.angle_gamma   90.00
#
_symmetry.space_group_name_H-M   'P 1'
#
loop_
_entity.id
_entity.type
_entity.pdbx_description
1 polymer ?
#
loop_
_entity_poly.entity_id
_entity_poly.type
_entity_poly.pdbx_seq_one_letter_code
_entity_poly.pdbx_strand_id
1 'polypeptide(L)' 'MRAALIGNAPVKVGVEAAIRQGWDAIIGSDGIFVGMSGFGASAPYKTLYSHFGITAEAVATAAEARLKR' A
#
# COMPACT_ATOMS: atom_id res chain seq x y z
N MET A 1 -19.09 11.07 -9.03
CA MET A 1 -19.03 9.99 -8.01
C MET A 1 -17.59 9.60 -7.68
N ARG A 2 -16.79 9.07 -8.62
CA ARG A 2 -15.41 8.60 -8.36
C ARG A 2 -14.48 9.63 -7.71
N ALA A 3 -14.45 10.86 -8.22
CA ALA A 3 -13.62 11.94 -7.68
C ALA A 3 -13.98 12.28 -6.22
N ALA A 4 -15.25 12.16 -5.84
CA ALA A 4 -15.71 12.41 -4.47
C ALA A 4 -15.28 11.29 -3.50
N LEU A 5 -15.09 10.06 -3.99
CA LEU A 5 -14.65 8.92 -3.18
C LEU A 5 -13.12 8.83 -3.04
N ILE A 6 -12.40 9.05 -4.14
CA ILE A 6 -10.92 8.97 -4.14
C ILE A 6 -10.29 10.27 -3.63
N GLY A 7 -10.94 11.41 -3.87
CA GLY A 7 -10.45 12.72 -3.49
C GLY A 7 -9.21 13.18 -4.27
N ASN A 8 -8.61 14.26 -3.78
CA ASN A 8 -7.44 14.92 -4.38
C ASN A 8 -6.24 14.95 -3.42
N ALA A 9 -6.11 13.92 -2.56
CA ALA A 9 -4.97 13.81 -1.67
C ALA A 9 -3.65 13.77 -2.47
N PRO A 10 -2.62 14.54 -2.08
CA PRO A 10 -1.35 14.59 -2.80
C PRO A 10 -0.56 13.28 -2.69
N VAL A 11 -0.84 12.47 -1.68
CA VAL A 11 -0.29 11.13 -1.49
C VAL A 11 -1.46 10.16 -1.31
N LYS A 12 -1.44 9.08 -2.10
CA LYS A 12 -2.42 7.99 -2.03
C LYS A 12 -1.68 6.69 -1.73
N VAL A 13 -2.26 5.90 -0.83
CA VAL A 13 -1.70 4.61 -0.41
C VAL A 13 -2.74 3.51 -0.60
N GLY A 14 -2.39 2.48 -1.37
CA GLY A 14 -3.16 1.24 -1.47
C GLY A 14 -2.56 0.19 -0.55
N VAL A 15 -3.39 -0.53 0.20
CA VAL A 15 -2.95 -1.59 1.13
C VAL A 15 -3.75 -2.86 0.85
N GLU A 16 -3.08 -3.90 0.38
CA GLU A 16 -3.71 -5.18 0.06
C GLU A 16 -2.70 -6.33 0.18
N ALA A 17 -3.09 -7.45 0.79
CA ALA A 17 -2.25 -8.65 0.88
C ALA A 17 -2.24 -9.44 -0.44
N ALA A 18 -1.89 -8.74 -1.52
CA ALA A 18 -1.78 -9.24 -2.89
C ALA A 18 -0.80 -8.36 -3.68
N ILE A 19 -0.70 -8.59 -4.99
CA ILE A 19 0.12 -7.77 -5.89
C ILE A 19 -0.55 -6.43 -6.20
N ARG A 20 0.25 -5.44 -6.61
CA ARG A 20 -0.19 -4.08 -6.99
C ARG A 20 -1.17 -4.01 -8.18
N GLN A 21 -1.29 -5.08 -8.96
CA GLN A 21 -2.01 -5.07 -10.23
C GLN A 21 -3.43 -4.53 -10.08
N GLY A 22 -3.75 -3.46 -10.84
CA GLY A 22 -5.06 -2.80 -10.81
C GLY A 22 -5.15 -1.58 -9.89
N TRP A 23 -4.26 -1.45 -8.89
CA TRP A 23 -4.30 -0.33 -7.94
C TRP A 23 -3.90 1.01 -8.58
N ASP A 24 -3.03 1.00 -9.58
CA ASP A 24 -2.56 2.22 -10.25
C ASP A 24 -3.69 3.07 -10.85
N ALA A 25 -4.81 2.43 -11.22
CA ALA A 25 -5.99 3.16 -11.67
C ALA A 25 -6.56 4.09 -10.58
N ILE A 26 -6.42 3.72 -9.30
CA ILE A 26 -6.99 4.40 -8.14
C ILE A 26 -5.95 5.32 -7.48
N ILE A 27 -4.77 4.78 -7.17
CA ILE A 27 -3.73 5.50 -6.42
C ILE A 27 -2.76 6.28 -7.31
N GLY A 28 -2.82 6.09 -8.63
CA GLY A 28 -1.88 6.67 -9.58
C GLY A 28 -0.60 5.84 -9.72
N SER A 29 0.13 6.02 -10.82
CA SER A 29 1.44 5.39 -11.04
C SER A 29 2.48 5.84 -10.02
N ASP A 30 2.32 7.04 -9.46
CA ASP A 30 3.13 7.56 -8.38
C ASP A 30 2.57 7.19 -6.99
N GLY A 31 1.47 6.45 -6.89
CA GLY A 31 0.91 5.99 -5.63
C GLY A 31 1.83 5.01 -4.89
N ILE A 32 1.71 5.00 -3.55
CA ILE A 32 2.37 4.01 -2.69
C ILE A 32 1.50 2.76 -2.62
N PHE A 33 2.11 1.59 -2.72
CA PHE A 33 1.42 0.32 -2.53
C PHE A 33 2.12 -0.50 -1.45
N VAL A 34 1.35 -0.96 -0.46
CA VAL A 34 1.79 -1.87 0.59
C VAL A 34 1.09 -3.20 0.39
N GLY A 35 1.85 -4.24 0.06
CA GLY A 35 1.31 -5.54 -0.27
C GLY A 35 2.42 -6.55 -0.54
N MET A 36 2.10 -7.57 -1.32
CA MET A 36 3.01 -8.68 -1.57
C MET A 36 3.80 -8.46 -2.87
N SER A 37 5.12 -8.67 -2.82
CA SER A 37 6.03 -8.59 -3.98
C SER A 37 6.49 -9.97 -4.49
N GLY A 38 5.86 -11.05 -4.03
CA GLY A 38 6.20 -12.41 -4.38
C GLY A 38 5.16 -13.42 -3.89
N PHE A 39 5.46 -14.71 -4.04
CA PHE A 39 4.61 -15.78 -3.51
C PHE A 39 4.56 -15.75 -1.97
N GLY A 40 3.50 -16.35 -1.41
CA GLY A 40 3.40 -16.54 0.03
C GLY A 40 4.48 -17.46 0.59
N ALA A 41 4.49 -17.59 1.91
CA ALA A 41 5.36 -18.51 2.62
C ALA A 41 4.58 -19.26 3.70
N SER A 42 5.13 -20.37 4.19
CA SER A 42 4.50 -21.14 5.27
C SER A 42 4.91 -20.57 6.64
N ALA A 43 4.00 -19.79 7.24
CA ALA A 43 4.13 -19.28 8.61
C ALA A 43 2.77 -18.73 9.10
N PRO A 44 2.60 -18.45 10.41
CA PRO A 44 1.44 -17.72 10.90
C PRO A 44 1.30 -16.34 10.26
N TYR A 45 0.06 -15.87 10.07
CA TYR A 45 -0.23 -14.64 9.32
C TYR A 45 0.51 -13.40 9.86
N LYS A 46 0.67 -13.27 11.19
CA LYS A 46 1.38 -12.14 11.80
C LYS A 46 2.84 -12.08 11.34
N THR A 47 3.49 -13.24 11.28
CA THR A 47 4.87 -13.37 10.79
C THR A 47 4.95 -13.00 9.31
N LEU A 48 4.00 -13.47 8.50
CA LEU A 48 3.95 -13.16 7.08
C LEU A 48 3.68 -11.67 6.84
N TYR A 49 2.78 -11.04 7.59
CA TYR A 49 2.47 -9.62 7.44
C TYR A 49 3.68 -8.75 7.78
N SER A 50 4.38 -9.06 8.88
CA SER A 50 5.65 -8.40 9.19
C SER A 50 6.71 -8.65 8.10
N HIS A 51 6.80 -9.87 7.56
CA HIS A 51 7.75 -10.21 6.51
C HIS A 51 7.49 -9.44 5.20
N PHE A 52 6.23 -9.30 4.79
CA PHE A 52 5.84 -8.53 3.62
C PHE A 52 5.71 -7.01 3.88
N GLY A 53 5.97 -6.55 5.11
CA GLY A 53 5.83 -5.14 5.47
C GLY A 53 4.38 -4.63 5.45
N ILE A 54 3.40 -5.53 5.57
CA ILE A 54 1.97 -5.19 5.66
C ILE A 54 1.65 -4.84 7.12
N THR A 55 2.19 -3.71 7.58
CA THR A 55 1.99 -3.20 8.95
C THR A 55 1.57 -1.74 8.94
N ALA A 56 0.95 -1.30 10.03
CA ALA A 56 0.53 0.10 10.18
C ALA A 56 1.73 1.07 10.14
N GLU A 57 2.84 0.67 10.75
CA GLU A 57 4.06 1.47 10.81
C GLU A 57 4.69 1.64 9.43
N ALA A 58 4.72 0.58 8.62
CA ALA A 58 5.24 0.63 7.26
C ALA A 58 4.39 1.56 6.36
N VAL A 59 3.06 1.49 6.49
CA VAL A 59 2.13 2.38 5.78
C VAL A 59 2.36 3.84 6.17
N ALA A 60 2.38 4.14 7.46
CA ALA A 60 2.58 5.50 7.97
C ALA A 60 3.94 6.07 7.55
N THR A 61 5.00 5.29 7.71
CA THR A 61 6.37 5.69 7.32
C THR A 61 6.46 6.01 5.82
N ALA A 62 5.88 5.16 4.97
CA ALA A 62 5.88 5.39 3.53
C ALA A 62 5.11 6.66 3.15
N ALA A 63 3.93 6.87 3.76
CA ALA A 63 3.13 8.07 3.54
C ALA A 63 3.87 9.35 3.96
N GLU A 64 4.44 9.37 5.17
CA GLU A 64 5.20 10.50 5.70
C GLU A 64 6.43 10.83 4.85
N ALA A 65 7.17 9.83 4.38
CA ALA A 65 8.35 10.03 3.55
C ALA A 65 8.02 10.78 2.24
N ARG A 66 6.79 10.63 1.72
CA ARG A 66 6.33 11.38 0.54
C ARG A 66 5.74 12.75 0.85
N LEU A 67 5.23 12.96 2.05
CA LEU A 67 4.70 14.27 2.48
C LEU A 67 5.80 15.26 2.85
N LYS A 68 6.96 14.78 3.31
CA LYS A 68 8.11 15.61 3.72
C LYS A 68 8.98 16.10 2.54
N ARG A 69 8.56 15.86 1.30
CA ARG A 69 9.26 16.27 0.08
C ARG A 69 8.63 17.50 -0.55
#